data_AF-A0A433RSF0-F1
#
_entry.id   AF-A0A433RSF0-F1
#
_cell.length_a   1.000
_cell.length_b   1.000
_cell.length_c   1.000
_cell.angle_alpha   90.00
_cell.angle_beta   90.00
_cell.angle_gamma   90.00
#
_symmetry.space_group_name_H-M   'P 1'
#
loop_
_entity.id
_entity.type
_entity.pdbx_description
1 polymer ?
#
loop_
_entity_poly.entity_id
_entity_poly.type
_entity_poly.pdbx_seq_one_letter_code
_entity_poly.pdbx_strand_id
1 'polypeptide(L)'
;METVEYALYKGEVLLAIGTLEEIAAERGVKPRTIYNYSMPGHIARMEEQKAPVSHKLHAKRVKRGVYKVFDDNRLIGEGNLKQLVQQTGIDAEKLKNLFYGEPPKIRKKNYQVAVRLEE
;
A
#
# COMPACT_ATOMS: atom_id res chain seq x y z
N MET A 1 9.88 -3.67 -37.32
CA MET A 1 9.94 -4.06 -35.91
C MET A 1 8.84 -3.29 -35.23
N GLU A 2 7.80 -3.96 -34.76
CA GLU A 2 6.72 -3.32 -34.00
C GLU A 2 7.32 -2.78 -32.70
N THR A 3 7.27 -1.47 -32.52
CA THR A 3 7.67 -0.81 -31.28
C THR A 3 6.57 -1.03 -30.26
N VAL A 4 6.74 -2.06 -29.44
CA VAL A 4 5.76 -2.38 -28.40
C VAL A 4 5.86 -1.36 -27.27
N GLU A 5 4.77 -0.64 -27.03
CA GLU A 5 4.65 0.31 -25.95
C GLU A 5 4.04 -0.35 -24.69
N TYR A 6 4.42 0.20 -23.55
CA TYR A 6 3.97 -0.23 -22.24
C TYR A 6 3.48 0.99 -21.46
N ALA A 7 2.44 0.80 -20.67
CA ALA A 7 1.98 1.76 -19.67
C ALA A 7 2.29 1.21 -18.28
N LEU A 8 3.13 1.92 -17.52
CA LEU A 8 3.47 1.58 -16.15
C LEU A 8 2.50 2.25 -15.18
N TYR A 9 1.90 1.47 -14.29
CA TYR A 9 0.95 1.91 -13.27
C TYR A 9 1.46 1.62 -11.86
N LYS A 10 1.05 2.44 -10.90
CA LYS A 10 1.17 2.19 -9.46
C LYS A 10 -0.20 2.38 -8.81
N GLY A 11 -0.92 1.28 -8.60
CA GLY A 11 -2.34 1.36 -8.27
C GLY A 11 -3.11 1.96 -9.44
N GLU A 12 -3.82 3.05 -9.19
CA GLU A 12 -4.62 3.78 -10.20
C GLU A 12 -3.82 4.91 -10.86
N VAL A 13 -2.59 5.17 -10.41
CA VAL A 13 -1.76 6.25 -10.95
C VAL A 13 -0.92 5.75 -12.12
N LEU A 14 -1.10 6.36 -13.29
CA LEU A 14 -0.20 6.19 -14.42
C LEU A 14 1.16 6.84 -14.10
N LEU A 15 2.23 6.05 -14.20
CA LEU A 15 3.59 6.48 -13.94
C LEU A 15 4.29 6.92 -15.22
N ALA A 16 4.27 6.08 -16.25
CA ALA A 16 5.02 6.30 -17.49
C ALA A 16 4.35 5.55 -18.64
N ILE A 17 4.51 6.05 -19.86
CA ILE A 17 4.13 5.36 -21.11
C ILE A 17 5.33 5.43 -22.05
N GLY A 18 5.58 4.35 -22.78
CA GLY A 18 6.59 4.29 -23.82
C GLY A 18 7.16 2.89 -23.97
N THR A 19 8.30 2.75 -24.63
CA THR A 19 8.98 1.45 -24.73
C THR A 19 9.56 0.99 -23.39
N LEU A 20 9.90 -0.31 -23.29
CA LEU A 20 10.56 -0.85 -22.09
C LEU A 20 11.85 -0.08 -21.73
N GLU A 21 12.58 0.39 -22.73
CA GLU A 21 13.85 1.11 -22.56
C GLU A 21 13.63 2.53 -22.04
N GLU A 22 12.65 3.25 -22.60
CA GLU A 22 12.29 4.60 -22.17
C GLU A 22 11.77 4.63 -20.74
N ILE A 23 10.85 3.72 -20.40
CA ILE A 23 10.31 3.62 -19.04
C ILE A 23 11.41 3.23 -18.06
N ALA A 24 12.30 2.32 -18.45
CA ALA A 24 13.42 1.90 -17.60
C ALA A 24 14.40 3.06 -17.35
N ALA A 25 14.72 3.85 -18.37
CA ALA A 25 15.58 5.02 -18.27
C ALA A 25 14.95 6.10 -17.38
N GLU A 26 13.66 6.41 -17.56
CA GLU A 26 12.93 7.38 -16.72
C GLU A 26 12.92 6.95 -15.24
N ARG A 27 12.74 5.64 -14.99
CA ARG A 27 12.58 5.09 -13.63
C ARG A 27 13.90 4.71 -12.96
N GLY A 28 15.02 4.75 -13.68
CA GLY A 28 16.32 4.30 -13.19
C GLY A 28 16.36 2.80 -12.86
N VAL A 29 15.62 1.98 -13.62
CA VAL A 29 15.57 0.51 -13.46
C VAL A 29 16.03 -0.20 -14.73
N LYS A 30 16.15 -1.53 -14.69
CA LYS A 30 16.49 -2.31 -15.89
C LYS A 30 15.24 -2.55 -16.76
N PRO A 31 15.33 -2.59 -18.10
CA PRO A 31 14.20 -2.92 -18.98
C PRO A 31 13.54 -4.26 -18.63
N ARG A 32 14.34 -5.25 -18.24
CA ARG A 32 13.88 -6.55 -17.74
C ARG A 32 12.94 -6.43 -16.53
N THR A 33 13.14 -5.41 -15.68
CA THR A 33 12.26 -5.16 -14.53
C THR A 33 10.88 -4.69 -15.00
N ILE A 34 10.81 -3.81 -16.00
CA ILE A 34 9.53 -3.36 -16.58
C ILE A 34 8.82 -4.52 -17.26
N TYR A 35 9.55 -5.36 -18.01
CA TYR A 35 8.99 -6.58 -18.61
C TYR A 35 8.44 -7.55 -17.55
N ASN A 36 9.14 -7.71 -16.42
CA ASN A 36 8.63 -8.52 -15.32
C ASN A 36 7.32 -7.97 -14.75
N TYR A 37 7.13 -6.64 -14.76
CA TYR A 37 5.89 -6.00 -14.29
C TYR A 37 4.69 -6.25 -15.22
N SER A 38 4.92 -6.62 -16.47
CA SER A 38 3.88 -7.06 -17.41
C SER A 38 3.61 -8.56 -17.39
N MET A 39 4.40 -9.36 -16.66
CA MET A 39 4.19 -10.81 -16.63
C MET A 39 2.92 -11.17 -15.85
N PRO A 40 2.11 -12.14 -16.31
CA PRO A 40 0.84 -12.51 -15.69
C PRO A 40 1.03 -12.98 -14.24
N GLY A 41 2.11 -13.71 -13.93
CA GLY A 41 2.40 -14.13 -12.56
C GLY A 41 2.80 -12.97 -11.64
N HIS A 42 3.31 -11.85 -12.17
CA HIS A 42 3.52 -10.64 -11.39
C HIS A 42 2.21 -9.88 -11.18
N ILE A 43 1.42 -9.73 -12.25
CA ILE A 43 0.09 -9.09 -12.20
C ILE A 43 -0.81 -9.81 -11.18
N ALA A 44 -0.96 -11.13 -11.27
CA ALA A 44 -1.78 -11.91 -10.33
C ALA A 44 -1.33 -11.75 -8.88
N ARG A 45 -0.01 -11.74 -8.62
CA ARG A 45 0.54 -11.46 -7.28
C ARG A 45 0.24 -10.03 -6.83
N MET A 46 0.17 -9.07 -7.74
CA MET A 46 -0.19 -7.69 -7.42
C MET A 46 -1.70 -7.51 -7.22
N GLU A 47 -2.55 -8.26 -7.94
CA GLU A 47 -4.00 -8.28 -7.74
C GLU A 47 -4.40 -8.98 -6.44
N GLU A 48 -3.76 -10.08 -6.07
CA GLU A 48 -3.91 -10.69 -4.74
C GLU A 48 -3.44 -9.73 -3.62
N GLN A 49 -2.46 -8.87 -3.94
CA GLN A 49 -2.01 -7.79 -3.06
C GLN A 49 -2.84 -6.50 -3.13
N LYS A 50 -3.77 -6.36 -4.11
CA LYS A 50 -4.86 -5.37 -4.08
C LYS A 50 -5.94 -5.77 -3.06
N ALA A 51 -5.66 -6.73 -2.17
CA ALA A 51 -6.39 -6.90 -0.93
C ALA A 51 -6.69 -5.51 -0.33
N PRO A 52 -7.95 -5.28 0.07
CA PRO A 52 -8.52 -3.96 0.24
C PRO A 52 -7.59 -3.12 1.09
N VAL A 53 -7.43 -1.85 0.67
CA VAL A 53 -6.80 -0.76 1.44
C VAL A 53 -7.01 -1.10 2.91
N SER A 54 -5.96 -1.67 3.52
CA SER A 54 -6.11 -2.22 4.85
C SER A 54 -6.54 -1.01 5.66
N HIS A 55 -7.75 -1.00 6.23
CA HIS A 55 -8.17 0.02 7.16
C HIS A 55 -7.05 0.15 8.18
N LYS A 56 -6.15 1.13 7.97
CA LYS A 56 -4.89 1.22 8.69
C LYS A 56 -5.25 1.88 9.98
N LEU A 57 -5.84 1.07 10.87
CA LEU A 57 -6.00 1.43 12.25
C LEU A 57 -4.61 1.77 12.76
N HIS A 58 -4.41 3.04 13.07
CA HIS A 58 -3.18 3.51 13.65
C HIS A 58 -3.50 4.28 14.92
N ALA A 59 -2.65 4.11 15.93
CA ALA A 59 -2.80 4.80 17.19
C ALA A 59 -1.63 5.74 17.42
N LYS A 60 -1.96 6.94 17.89
CA LYS A 60 -0.99 7.93 18.31
C LYS A 60 -1.13 8.18 19.80
N ARG A 61 -0.06 8.01 20.55
CA ARG A 61 -0.01 8.38 21.96
C ARG A 61 0.04 9.90 22.08
N VAL A 62 -0.91 10.48 22.81
CA VAL A 62 -0.98 11.93 23.05
C VAL A 62 -0.35 12.29 24.39
N LYS A 63 -0.72 11.54 25.44
CA LYS A 63 -0.18 11.67 26.80
C LYS A 63 0.04 10.28 27.40
N ARG A 64 0.73 10.18 28.53
CA ARG A 64 0.92 8.90 29.23
C ARG A 64 -0.45 8.29 29.55
N GLY A 65 -0.74 7.14 28.96
CA GLY A 65 -2.04 6.43 29.11
C GLY A 65 -3.14 6.85 28.13
N VAL A 66 -2.97 7.94 27.35
CA VAL A 66 -4.01 8.45 26.44
C VAL A 66 -3.59 8.29 24.99
N TYR A 67 -4.42 7.58 24.21
CA TYR A 67 -4.19 7.28 22.81
C TYR A 67 -5.33 7.81 21.94
N LYS A 68 -4.98 8.32 20.76
CA LYS A 68 -5.91 8.59 19.66
C LYS A 68 -5.84 7.44 18.68
N VAL A 69 -6.96 6.84 18.34
CA VAL A 69 -7.05 5.80 17.31
C VAL A 69 -7.69 6.41 16.08
N PHE A 70 -7.10 6.13 14.92
CA PHE A 70 -7.54 6.61 13.64
C PHE A 70 -7.84 5.42 12.74
N ASP A 71 -8.96 5.50 12.02
CA ASP A 71 -9.24 4.62 10.89
C ASP A 71 -8.94 5.37 9.61
N ASP A 72 -7.90 4.93 8.90
CA ASP A 72 -7.32 5.59 7.72
C ASP A 72 -6.82 7.02 8.01
N ASN A 73 -7.71 8.02 8.02
CA ASN A 73 -7.43 9.42 8.37
C ASN A 73 -8.50 10.04 9.30
N ARG A 74 -9.50 9.25 9.72
CA ARG A 74 -10.59 9.70 10.58
C ARG A 74 -10.31 9.30 12.02
N LEU A 75 -10.35 10.27 12.93
CA LEU A 75 -10.28 9.99 14.36
C LEU A 75 -11.53 9.21 14.79
N ILE A 76 -11.35 7.99 15.27
CA ILE A 76 -12.44 7.13 15.74
C ILE A 76 -12.59 7.14 17.26
N GLY A 77 -11.54 7.51 18.00
CA GLY A 77 -11.61 7.61 19.45
C GLY A 77 -10.36 8.21 20.07
N GLU A 78 -10.55 8.81 21.23
CA GLU A 78 -9.48 9.31 22.10
C GLU A 78 -9.75 8.86 23.53
N GLY A 79 -8.74 8.28 24.17
CA GLY A 79 -8.81 7.99 25.60
C GLY A 79 -7.89 6.88 26.05
N ASN A 80 -8.25 6.30 27.18
CA ASN A 80 -7.62 5.09 27.69
C ASN A 80 -8.11 3.85 26.94
N LEU A 81 -7.40 2.72 27.07
CA LEU A 81 -7.76 1.44 26.45
C LEU A 81 -9.26 1.10 26.62
N LYS A 82 -9.80 1.21 27.84
CA LYS A 82 -11.22 0.92 28.13
C LYS A 82 -12.20 1.84 27.38
N GLN A 83 -11.86 3.13 27.28
CA GLN A 83 -12.70 4.11 26.59
C GLN A 83 -12.69 3.87 25.08
N LEU A 84 -11.53 3.51 24.52
CA LEU A 84 -11.38 3.20 23.11
C LEU A 84 -12.12 1.91 22.72
N VAL A 85 -12.10 0.87 23.57
CA VAL A 85 -12.90 -0.34 23.34
C VAL A 85 -14.40 -0.01 23.26
N GLN A 86 -14.91 0.83 24.17
CA GLN A 86 -16.32 1.26 24.15
C GLN A 86 -16.67 2.18 22.98
N GLN A 87 -15.78 3.10 22.59
CA GLN A 87 -16.03 4.06 21.51
C GLN A 87 -15.92 3.44 20.12
N THR A 88 -14.92 2.58 19.92
CA THR A 88 -14.58 2.03 18.60
C THR A 88 -15.16 0.63 18.37
N GLY A 89 -15.58 -0.06 19.43
CA GLY A 89 -15.96 -1.47 19.36
C GLY A 89 -14.79 -2.41 19.05
N ILE A 90 -13.55 -1.93 19.06
CA ILE A 90 -12.35 -2.71 18.77
C ILE A 90 -11.91 -3.47 20.02
N ASP A 91 -11.60 -4.76 19.88
CA ASP A 91 -11.08 -5.60 20.95
C ASP A 91 -9.85 -5.02 21.66
N ALA A 92 -9.80 -5.20 22.98
CA ALA A 92 -8.73 -4.70 23.83
C ALA A 92 -7.36 -5.27 23.43
N GLU A 93 -7.29 -6.52 22.98
CA GLU A 93 -6.05 -7.13 22.48
C GLU A 93 -5.59 -6.51 21.17
N LYS A 94 -6.52 -6.21 20.26
CA LYS A 94 -6.22 -5.56 18.98
C LYS A 94 -5.70 -4.14 19.20
N LEU A 95 -6.28 -3.40 20.14
CA LEU A 95 -5.78 -2.10 20.59
C LEU A 95 -4.42 -2.20 21.31
N LYS A 96 -4.22 -3.20 22.17
CA LYS A 96 -2.92 -3.45 22.83
C LYS A 96 -1.81 -3.71 21.80
N ASN A 97 -2.07 -4.54 20.79
CA ASN A 97 -1.13 -4.78 19.70
C ASN A 97 -0.85 -3.50 18.90
N LEU A 98 -1.83 -2.60 18.76
CA LEU A 98 -1.64 -1.29 18.14
C LEU A 98 -0.79 -0.33 18.99
N PHE A 99 -0.91 -0.38 20.32
CA PHE A 99 -0.23 0.54 21.25
C PHE A 99 1.16 0.06 21.69
N TYR A 100 1.33 -1.25 21.83
CA TYR A 100 2.52 -1.90 22.42
C TYR A 100 3.14 -2.98 21.54
N GLY A 101 2.46 -3.41 20.47
CA GLY A 101 3.05 -4.32 19.50
C GLY A 101 4.15 -3.62 18.73
N GLU A 102 5.18 -4.38 18.32
CA GLU A 102 6.09 -3.90 17.28
C GLU A 102 5.22 -3.39 16.12
N PRO A 103 5.47 -2.17 15.60
CA PRO A 103 4.72 -1.70 14.44
C PRO A 103 4.81 -2.80 13.40
N PRO A 104 3.69 -3.24 12.79
CA PRO A 104 3.77 -4.22 11.72
C PRO A 104 4.83 -3.70 10.76
N LYS A 105 5.77 -4.54 10.31
CA LYS A 105 6.81 -4.12 9.37
C LYS A 105 6.10 -3.63 8.11
N ILE A 106 5.75 -2.35 8.05
CA ILE A 106 5.15 -1.69 6.90
C ILE A 106 6.29 -1.59 5.91
N ARG A 107 6.55 -2.68 5.18
CA ARG A 107 7.26 -2.59 3.91
C ARG A 107 6.46 -1.58 3.10
N LYS A 108 7.01 -0.40 2.81
CA LYS A 108 6.39 0.54 1.86
C LYS A 108 6.22 -0.25 0.55
N LYS A 109 5.00 -0.74 0.30
CA LYS A 109 4.71 -1.59 -0.86
C LYS A 109 4.62 -0.69 -2.09
N ASN A 110 5.73 -0.58 -2.82
CA ASN A 110 5.77 0.04 -4.14
C ASN A 110 5.38 -1.01 -5.19
N TYR A 111 4.08 -1.30 -5.33
CA TYR A 111 3.60 -2.22 -6.36
C TYR A 111 3.45 -1.47 -7.68
N GLN A 112 4.10 -1.98 -8.74
CA GLN A 112 4.02 -1.43 -10.09
C GLN A 112 3.60 -2.53 -11.06
N VAL A 113 2.75 -2.18 -12.01
CA VAL A 113 2.21 -3.08 -13.05
C VAL A 113 2.45 -2.42 -14.40
N ALA A 114 2.96 -3.16 -15.37
CA ALA A 114 3.10 -2.67 -16.75
C ALA A 114 2.05 -3.35 -17.63
N VAL A 115 1.31 -2.57 -18.39
CA VAL A 115 0.30 -3.06 -19.35
C VAL A 115 0.86 -2.83 -20.74
N ARG A 116 0.88 -3.86 -21.58
CA ARG A 116 1.26 -3.73 -22.99
C ARG A 116 0.14 -2.99 -23.71
N LEU A 117 0.49 -1.93 -24.43
CA LEU A 117 -0.41 -1.25 -25.35
C LEU A 117 -0.16 -1.88 -26.73
N GLU A 118 -1.17 -2.55 -27.27
CA GLU A 118 -1.19 -2.95 -28.67
C GLU A 118 -2.00 -1.88 -29.42
N GLU A 119 -1.42 -1.29 -30.47
CA GLU A 119 -2.15 -0.44 -31.43
C GLU A 119 -3.14 -1.27 -32.25
#